data_AF-A0A1F9RRK9-F1
#
_entry.id   AF-A0A1F9RRK9-F1
#
_cell.length_a   1.000
_cell.length_b   1.000
_cell.length_c   1.000
_cell.angle_alpha   90.00
_cell.angle_beta   90.00
_cell.angle_gamma   90.00
#
_symmetry.space_group_name_H-M   'P 1'
#
loop_
_entity.id
_entity.type
_entity.pdbx_description
1 polymer ?
#
loop_
_entity_poly.entity_id
_entity_poly.type
_entity_poly.pdbx_seq_one_letter_code
_entity_poly.pdbx_strand_id
1 'polypeptide(L)'
;MRLLRRCVPLALLALAACSGSRQAAAPSAPPSPPPGVALPAPAPTAVPAVPIPLTLPAVFAPVPVAAVELSSLTVFEVISAAPAPQELVLSTAPAPDVVLPPPVLPTPPVPVPADANLVLSVSEAISGSEEDVLSQTRVFIDGAAAGETHIGPKSAEKRWGLKLAPGNHLFRFEQWVFLPPLSWAPLGADWQPRERFIRVEGASRTVISLRFFDGDRRHSLQSSREPF
;
A
#
# COMPACT_ATOMS: atom_id res chain seq x y z
N MET A 1 22.52 -23.93 -49.63
CA MET A 1 23.84 -23.51 -49.09
C MET A 1 24.13 -22.08 -49.50
N ARG A 2 23.92 -21.09 -48.61
CA ARG A 2 24.36 -19.70 -48.78
C ARG A 2 25.07 -19.27 -47.50
N LEU A 3 26.37 -19.04 -47.63
CA LEU A 3 27.24 -18.44 -46.62
C LEU A 3 26.94 -16.94 -46.53
N LEU A 4 26.54 -16.45 -45.36
CA LEU A 4 26.55 -15.03 -45.04
C LEU A 4 27.53 -14.79 -43.89
N ARG A 5 28.59 -14.07 -44.26
CA ARG A 5 29.74 -13.67 -43.46
C ARG A 5 29.32 -12.78 -42.31
N ARG A 6 29.74 -13.14 -41.09
CA ARG A 6 29.74 -12.26 -39.92
C ARG A 6 30.97 -11.36 -39.98
N CYS A 7 30.75 -10.05 -40.04
CA CYS A 7 31.73 -9.02 -39.72
C CYS A 7 31.04 -8.02 -38.77
N VAL A 8 31.39 -8.06 -37.48
CA VAL A 8 31.22 -6.92 -36.57
C VAL A 8 32.47 -6.85 -35.71
N PRO A 9 33.14 -5.69 -35.61
CA PRO A 9 34.44 -5.57 -34.98
C PRO A 9 34.34 -5.54 -33.46
N LEU A 10 35.33 -6.18 -32.84
CA LEU A 10 35.74 -6.02 -31.45
C LEU A 10 36.11 -4.53 -31.21
N ALA A 11 35.27 -3.80 -30.49
CA ALA A 11 35.64 -2.51 -29.90
C ALA A 11 35.85 -2.72 -28.40
N LEU A 12 37.11 -3.00 -28.07
CA LEU A 12 37.70 -2.87 -26.75
C LEU A 12 37.49 -1.42 -26.27
N LEU A 13 36.75 -1.22 -25.19
CA LEU A 13 36.88 0.01 -24.41
C LEU A 13 36.87 -0.32 -22.93
N ALA A 14 38.07 -0.24 -22.37
CA ALA A 14 38.36 -0.27 -20.96
C ALA A 14 37.68 0.92 -20.27
N LEU A 15 36.90 0.66 -19.24
CA LEU A 15 36.69 1.62 -18.16
C LEU A 15 37.11 0.99 -16.84
N ALA A 16 38.09 1.64 -16.25
CA ALA A 16 38.76 1.31 -15.02
C ALA A 16 37.75 1.20 -13.86
N ALA A 17 37.81 0.08 -13.17
CA ALA A 17 37.21 -0.09 -11.86
C ALA A 17 38.00 0.73 -10.82
N CYS A 18 37.53 1.93 -10.50
CA CYS A 18 37.88 2.60 -9.26
C CYS A 18 36.96 2.07 -8.14
N SER A 19 37.27 0.88 -7.63
CA SER A 19 36.70 0.38 -6.37
C SER A 19 37.32 1.16 -5.21
N GLY A 20 36.78 2.34 -4.93
CA GLY A 20 37.05 3.08 -3.69
C GLY A 20 36.25 2.49 -2.55
N SER A 21 36.79 1.45 -1.90
CA SER A 21 36.30 0.90 -0.64
C SER A 21 36.46 1.94 0.47
N ARG A 22 35.44 2.79 0.68
CA ARG A 22 35.28 3.52 1.94
C ARG A 22 34.82 2.53 2.99
N GLN A 23 35.80 1.91 3.65
CA GLN A 23 35.59 1.17 4.89
C GLN A 23 35.18 2.20 5.95
N ALA A 24 33.87 2.30 6.20
CA ALA A 24 33.36 3.04 7.35
C ALA A 24 33.95 2.37 8.60
N ALA A 25 34.83 3.11 9.29
CA ALA A 25 35.33 2.69 10.59
C ALA A 25 34.13 2.45 11.51
N ALA A 26 34.00 1.22 12.00
CA ALA A 26 33.03 0.90 13.02
C ALA A 26 33.27 1.84 14.22
N PRO A 27 32.22 2.45 14.79
CA PRO A 27 32.37 3.25 16.00
C PRO A 27 32.96 2.35 17.09
N SER A 28 34.15 2.69 17.55
CA SER A 28 34.82 2.02 18.66
C SER A 28 33.84 1.92 19.83
N ALA A 29 33.61 0.69 20.31
CA ALA A 29 32.79 0.46 21.49
C ALA A 29 33.39 1.27 22.67
N PRO A 30 32.54 1.94 23.47
CA PRO A 30 33.00 2.66 24.65
C PRO A 30 33.73 1.69 25.60
N PRO A 31 34.80 2.14 26.28
CA PRO A 31 35.53 1.30 27.22
C PRO A 31 34.59 0.79 28.32
N SER A 32 34.70 -0.50 28.64
CA SER A 32 33.97 -1.11 29.74
C SER A 32 34.24 -0.33 31.04
N PRO A 33 33.22 -0.01 31.84
CA PRO A 33 33.42 0.66 33.11
C PRO A 33 34.29 -0.20 34.06
N PRO A 34 35.11 0.42 34.91
CA PRO A 34 35.94 -0.31 35.87
C PRO A 34 35.06 -1.14 36.82
N PRO A 35 35.45 -2.40 37.10
CA PRO A 35 34.73 -3.22 38.07
C PRO A 35 34.84 -2.59 39.47
N GLY A 36 33.71 -2.25 40.08
CA GLY A 36 33.65 -1.85 41.50
C GLY A 36 32.99 -0.51 41.83
N VAL A 37 32.48 0.26 40.87
CA VAL A 37 31.70 1.47 41.19
C VAL A 37 30.23 1.10 41.36
N ALA A 38 29.82 0.88 42.61
CA ALA A 38 28.41 0.77 42.96
C ALA A 38 27.71 2.10 42.62
N LEU A 39 26.85 2.09 41.61
CA LEU A 39 25.98 3.22 41.31
C LEU A 39 25.07 3.49 42.53
N PRO A 40 24.98 4.74 43.01
CA PRO A 40 24.06 5.08 44.08
C PRO A 40 22.62 4.80 43.62
N ALA A 41 21.87 4.08 44.44
CA ALA A 41 20.47 3.77 44.18
C ALA A 41 19.70 5.09 43.93
N PRO A 42 18.86 5.17 42.89
CA PRO A 42 18.06 6.36 42.65
C PRO A 42 17.14 6.60 43.85
N ALA A 43 17.20 7.80 44.42
CA ALA A 43 16.34 8.20 45.52
C ALA A 43 14.86 8.09 45.09
N PRO A 44 13.96 7.60 45.96
CA PRO A 44 12.54 7.53 45.65
C PRO A 44 12.02 8.95 45.44
N THR A 45 11.76 9.28 44.17
CA THR A 45 11.16 10.56 43.82
C THR A 45 9.71 10.50 44.26
N ALA A 46 9.37 11.20 45.33
CA ALA A 46 8.01 11.32 45.82
C ALA A 46 7.17 12.01 44.73
N VAL A 47 6.33 11.22 44.06
CA VAL A 47 5.35 11.73 43.10
C VAL A 47 4.31 12.52 43.91
N PRO A 48 4.11 13.83 43.66
CA PRO A 48 3.07 14.59 44.32
C PRO A 48 1.71 14.00 43.93
N ALA A 49 0.93 13.60 44.92
CA ALA A 49 -0.42 13.11 44.75
C ALA A 49 -1.29 14.23 44.16
N VAL A 50 -1.56 14.17 42.87
CA VAL A 50 -2.53 15.03 42.20
C VAL A 50 -3.94 14.50 42.57
N PRO A 51 -4.82 15.31 43.17
CA PRO A 51 -6.18 14.89 43.47
C PRO A 51 -6.94 14.67 42.15
N ILE A 52 -7.29 13.41 41.87
CA ILE A 52 -8.14 13.04 40.74
C ILE A 52 -9.58 13.40 41.13
N PRO A 53 -10.28 14.29 40.40
CA PRO A 53 -11.70 14.51 40.63
C PRO A 53 -12.48 13.25 40.22
N LEU A 54 -13.02 12.55 41.22
CA LEU A 54 -14.02 11.49 41.06
C LEU A 54 -15.27 12.09 40.40
N THR A 55 -15.31 12.05 39.08
CA THR A 55 -16.50 12.38 38.31
C THR A 55 -17.30 11.09 38.16
N LEU A 56 -18.43 11.01 38.87
CA LEU A 56 -19.35 9.88 38.83
C LEU A 56 -19.77 9.57 37.38
N PRO A 57 -19.79 8.29 36.95
CA PRO A 57 -20.34 7.94 35.65
C PRO A 57 -21.85 8.22 35.65
N ALA A 58 -22.29 9.01 34.67
CA ALA A 58 -23.69 9.19 34.38
C ALA A 58 -24.34 7.83 34.14
N VAL A 59 -25.44 7.58 34.88
CA VAL A 59 -26.28 6.40 34.77
C VAL A 59 -26.74 6.27 33.32
N PHE A 60 -26.25 5.24 32.65
CA PHE A 60 -26.70 4.83 31.32
C PHE A 60 -28.17 4.44 31.41
N ALA A 61 -29.04 5.24 30.80
CA ALA A 61 -30.42 4.84 30.57
C ALA A 61 -30.43 3.66 29.55
N PRO A 62 -31.21 2.60 29.81
CA PRO A 62 -31.35 1.50 28.85
C PRO A 62 -32.08 2.00 27.59
N VAL A 63 -31.38 1.94 26.46
CA VAL A 63 -32.00 2.14 25.14
C VAL A 63 -32.93 0.95 24.88
N PRO A 64 -34.21 1.17 24.53
CA PRO A 64 -35.10 0.07 24.18
C PRO A 64 -34.62 -0.61 22.90
N VAL A 65 -34.25 -1.89 23.03
CA VAL A 65 -33.99 -2.78 21.91
C VAL A 65 -35.32 -2.98 21.19
N ALA A 66 -35.53 -2.23 20.10
CA ALA A 66 -36.59 -2.53 19.16
C ALA A 66 -36.31 -3.91 18.56
N ALA A 67 -37.20 -4.85 18.82
CA ALA A 67 -37.22 -6.17 18.21
C ALA A 67 -37.22 -6.02 16.69
N VAL A 68 -36.11 -6.40 16.05
CA VAL A 68 -36.06 -6.56 14.60
C VAL A 68 -36.66 -7.92 14.31
N GLU A 69 -37.88 -7.91 13.78
CA GLU A 69 -38.58 -9.10 13.32
C GLU A 69 -37.75 -9.81 12.24
N LEU A 70 -37.37 -11.04 12.55
CA LEU A 70 -36.84 -12.01 11.60
C LEU A 70 -37.96 -12.42 10.64
N SER A 71 -38.08 -11.69 9.53
CA SER A 71 -38.89 -12.12 8.39
C SER A 71 -38.24 -13.35 7.74
N SER A 72 -38.77 -14.49 8.15
CA SER A 72 -38.88 -15.77 7.44
C SER A 72 -38.49 -15.72 5.95
N LEU A 73 -37.28 -16.21 5.64
CA LEU A 73 -36.86 -16.59 4.31
C LEU A 73 -37.71 -17.77 3.84
N THR A 74 -38.66 -17.48 2.95
CA THR A 74 -39.45 -18.49 2.23
C THR A 74 -38.52 -19.22 1.26
N VAL A 75 -38.31 -20.51 1.51
CA VAL A 75 -37.65 -21.42 0.57
C VAL A 75 -38.60 -21.59 -0.62
N PHE A 76 -38.34 -20.90 -1.72
CA PHE A 76 -38.98 -21.21 -3.00
C PHE A 76 -38.32 -22.44 -3.60
N GLU A 77 -38.95 -23.59 -3.39
CA GLU A 77 -38.68 -24.82 -4.12
C GLU A 77 -39.16 -24.65 -5.55
N VAL A 78 -38.24 -24.32 -6.47
CA VAL A 78 -38.53 -24.31 -7.91
C VAL A 78 -38.58 -25.75 -8.39
N ILE A 79 -39.81 -26.23 -8.57
CA ILE A 79 -40.13 -27.51 -9.20
C ILE A 79 -39.58 -27.47 -10.63
N SER A 80 -38.59 -28.32 -10.87
CA SER A 80 -37.99 -28.57 -12.18
C SER A 80 -38.99 -29.29 -13.09
N ALA A 81 -39.57 -28.54 -14.03
CA ALA A 81 -40.26 -29.11 -15.18
C ALA A 81 -39.23 -29.38 -16.28
N ALA A 82 -38.98 -30.65 -16.58
CA ALA A 82 -38.11 -31.07 -17.67
C ALA A 82 -38.68 -30.55 -19.02
N PRO A 83 -37.97 -29.68 -19.76
CA PRO A 83 -38.42 -29.29 -21.08
C PRO A 83 -38.15 -30.43 -22.08
N ALA A 84 -39.12 -30.65 -22.96
CA ALA A 84 -39.04 -31.56 -24.09
C ALA A 84 -37.80 -31.25 -24.98
N PRO A 85 -37.22 -32.26 -25.67
CA PRO A 85 -36.05 -32.07 -26.52
C PRO A 85 -36.41 -31.16 -27.69
N GLN A 86 -36.01 -29.89 -27.60
CA GLN A 86 -36.08 -28.97 -28.73
C GLN A 86 -34.89 -29.26 -29.64
N GLU A 87 -35.20 -29.55 -30.90
CA GLU A 87 -34.26 -29.70 -32.00
C GLU A 87 -33.37 -28.46 -32.07
N LEU A 88 -32.08 -28.63 -31.73
CA LEU A 88 -31.06 -27.61 -31.81
C LEU A 88 -30.81 -27.26 -33.29
N VAL A 89 -31.61 -26.33 -33.83
CA VAL A 89 -31.30 -25.65 -35.08
C VAL A 89 -30.08 -24.78 -34.82
N LEU A 90 -28.91 -25.28 -35.22
CA LEU A 90 -27.63 -24.59 -35.12
C LEU A 90 -27.64 -23.37 -36.06
N SER A 91 -28.27 -22.29 -35.62
CA SER A 91 -28.23 -21.00 -36.30
C SER A 91 -26.84 -20.41 -36.12
N THR A 92 -25.96 -20.69 -37.09
CA THR A 92 -24.63 -20.09 -37.22
C THR A 92 -24.76 -18.60 -37.56
N ALA A 93 -25.17 -17.80 -36.58
CA ALA A 93 -25.03 -16.35 -36.66
C ALA A 93 -23.52 -16.05 -36.68
N PRO A 94 -23.03 -15.16 -37.58
CA PRO A 94 -21.64 -14.73 -37.55
C PRO A 94 -21.36 -14.16 -36.15
N ALA A 95 -20.36 -14.72 -35.47
CA ALA A 95 -19.95 -14.22 -34.15
C ALA A 95 -19.69 -12.71 -34.28
N PRO A 96 -20.22 -11.88 -33.36
CA PRO A 96 -19.88 -10.46 -33.36
C PRO A 96 -18.37 -10.34 -33.28
N ASP A 97 -17.77 -9.53 -34.16
CA ASP A 97 -16.34 -9.23 -34.11
C ASP A 97 -15.97 -8.82 -32.68
N VAL A 98 -15.27 -9.72 -31.97
CA VAL A 98 -14.82 -9.47 -30.61
C VAL A 98 -13.68 -8.46 -30.72
N VAL A 99 -14.03 -7.18 -30.66
CA VAL A 99 -13.05 -6.10 -30.54
C VAL A 99 -12.41 -6.24 -29.16
N LEU A 100 -11.22 -6.84 -29.12
CA LEU A 100 -10.43 -6.88 -27.90
C LEU A 100 -10.12 -5.44 -27.47
N PRO A 101 -10.36 -5.07 -26.20
CA PRO A 101 -10.04 -3.74 -25.75
C PRO A 101 -8.51 -3.53 -25.78
N PRO A 102 -8.05 -2.27 -25.92
CA PRO A 102 -6.64 -1.97 -26.00
C PRO A 102 -5.90 -2.43 -24.73
N PRO A 103 -4.63 -2.86 -24.84
CA PRO A 103 -3.83 -3.26 -23.69
C PRO A 103 -3.64 -2.07 -22.74
N VAL A 104 -3.77 -2.31 -21.44
CA VAL A 104 -3.45 -1.32 -20.41
C VAL A 104 -1.93 -1.20 -20.30
N LEU A 105 -1.41 0.01 -20.50
CA LEU A 105 0.02 0.31 -20.47
C LEU A 105 0.42 1.02 -19.17
N PRO A 106 1.67 0.84 -18.69
CA PRO A 106 2.22 1.67 -17.63
C PRO A 106 2.11 3.16 -17.97
N THR A 107 1.73 3.97 -16.99
CA THR A 107 1.72 5.43 -17.11
C THR A 107 3.07 6.00 -16.66
N PRO A 108 3.58 7.09 -17.27
CA PRO A 108 4.79 7.71 -16.80
C PRO A 108 4.64 8.20 -15.35
N PRO A 109 5.72 8.19 -14.54
CA PRO A 109 5.67 8.70 -13.18
C PRO A 109 5.24 10.17 -13.14
N VAL A 110 4.21 10.48 -12.36
CA VAL A 110 3.77 11.85 -12.13
C VAL A 110 4.75 12.53 -11.17
N PRO A 111 5.32 13.70 -11.53
CA PRO A 111 6.20 14.44 -10.63
C PRO A 111 5.45 14.85 -9.35
N VAL A 112 6.08 14.66 -8.19
CA VAL A 112 5.55 15.15 -6.92
C VAL A 112 5.64 16.69 -6.93
N PRO A 113 4.55 17.42 -6.61
CA PRO A 113 4.59 18.88 -6.53
C PRO A 113 5.69 19.36 -5.58
N ALA A 114 6.45 20.38 -5.98
CA ALA A 114 7.57 20.87 -5.18
C ALA A 114 7.12 21.41 -3.82
N ASP A 115 5.90 21.97 -3.74
CA ASP A 115 5.30 22.53 -2.53
C ASP A 115 4.42 21.52 -1.76
N ALA A 116 4.45 20.24 -2.11
CA ALA A 116 3.78 19.18 -1.36
C ALA A 116 4.39 19.03 0.05
N ASN A 117 3.56 19.20 1.07
CA ASN A 117 3.89 18.91 2.47
C ASN A 117 3.50 17.49 2.89
N LEU A 118 2.87 16.73 1.99
CA LEU A 118 2.64 15.30 2.12
C LEU A 118 3.17 14.57 0.88
N VAL A 119 3.98 13.54 1.10
CA VAL A 119 4.45 12.65 0.03
C VAL A 119 4.20 11.20 0.43
N LEU A 120 3.51 10.45 -0.42
CA LEU A 120 3.38 9.00 -0.35
C LEU A 120 4.43 8.37 -1.27
N SER A 121 5.21 7.44 -0.73
CA SER A 121 6.03 6.49 -1.51
C SER A 121 5.49 5.08 -1.26
N VAL A 122 5.17 4.38 -2.34
CA VAL A 122 4.67 3.00 -2.34
C VAL A 122 5.69 2.10 -3.01
N SER A 123 6.05 1.01 -2.36
CA SER A 123 6.90 -0.03 -2.92
C SER A 123 6.36 -1.40 -2.56
N GLU A 124 6.65 -2.40 -3.38
CA GLU A 124 6.25 -3.78 -3.11
C GLU A 124 7.40 -4.74 -3.32
N ALA A 125 7.62 -5.61 -2.33
CA ALA A 125 8.54 -6.72 -2.45
C ALA A 125 7.78 -7.92 -3.04
N ILE A 126 8.06 -8.20 -4.31
CA ILE A 126 7.54 -9.35 -5.05
C ILE A 126 8.51 -10.54 -4.95
N SER A 127 7.99 -11.76 -5.03
CA SER A 127 8.80 -12.97 -4.92
C SER A 127 9.37 -13.43 -6.27
N GLY A 128 8.68 -13.13 -7.38
CA GLY A 128 9.13 -13.46 -8.73
C GLY A 128 8.67 -12.44 -9.78
N SER A 129 9.31 -12.43 -10.95
CA SER A 129 9.00 -11.48 -12.05
C SER A 129 7.62 -11.71 -12.67
N GLU A 130 7.10 -12.92 -12.58
CA GLU A 130 5.77 -13.34 -13.06
C GLU A 130 4.63 -12.77 -12.21
N GLU A 131 4.92 -12.41 -10.97
CA GLU A 131 3.98 -11.76 -10.05
C GLU A 131 4.00 -10.23 -10.20
N ASP A 132 4.92 -9.68 -11.01
CA ASP A 132 5.11 -8.23 -11.21
C ASP A 132 4.07 -7.61 -12.15
N VAL A 133 2.80 -7.75 -11.77
CA VAL A 133 1.67 -7.19 -12.51
C VAL A 133 1.58 -5.67 -12.33
N LEU A 134 0.75 -5.01 -13.14
CA LEU A 134 0.48 -3.59 -12.94
C LEU A 134 -0.31 -3.37 -11.66
N SER A 135 0.07 -2.34 -10.91
CA SER A 135 -0.64 -1.94 -9.70
C SER A 135 -0.64 -0.43 -9.53
N GLN A 136 -1.62 0.07 -8.77
CA GLN A 136 -1.74 1.46 -8.36
C GLN A 136 -2.31 1.54 -6.95
N THR A 137 -2.11 2.66 -6.28
CA THR A 137 -2.60 2.90 -4.92
C THR A 137 -3.50 4.12 -4.93
N ARG A 138 -4.76 3.94 -4.55
CA ARG A 138 -5.70 5.04 -4.35
C ARG A 138 -5.58 5.58 -2.93
N VAL A 139 -5.66 6.89 -2.80
CA VAL A 139 -5.49 7.62 -1.55
C VAL A 139 -6.80 8.32 -1.22
N PHE A 140 -7.32 8.05 -0.02
CA PHE A 140 -8.49 8.72 0.53
C PHE A 140 -8.08 9.45 1.80
N ILE A 141 -8.58 10.68 1.96
CA ILE A 141 -8.28 11.57 3.08
C ILE A 141 -9.61 12.09 3.61
N ASP A 142 -9.85 11.90 4.90
CA ASP A 142 -11.07 12.33 5.59
C ASP A 142 -12.35 11.81 4.89
N GLY A 143 -12.28 10.58 4.35
CA GLY A 143 -13.37 9.91 3.64
C GLY A 143 -13.53 10.29 2.17
N ALA A 144 -12.78 11.26 1.65
CA ALA A 144 -12.84 11.69 0.25
C ALA A 144 -11.66 11.14 -0.56
N ALA A 145 -11.88 10.83 -1.85
CA ALA A 145 -10.80 10.45 -2.76
C ALA A 145 -9.89 11.66 -3.04
N ALA A 146 -8.62 11.56 -2.65
CA ALA A 146 -7.63 12.63 -2.78
C ALA A 146 -6.74 12.49 -4.02
N GLY A 147 -6.49 11.25 -4.46
CA GLY A 147 -5.68 10.97 -5.63
C GLY A 147 -5.26 9.52 -5.73
N GLU A 148 -4.35 9.24 -6.66
CA GLU A 148 -3.79 7.90 -6.87
C GLU A 148 -2.34 7.99 -7.36
N THR A 149 -1.57 6.93 -7.10
CA THR A 149 -0.24 6.78 -7.68
C THR A 149 -0.33 6.41 -9.16
N HIS A 150 0.75 6.64 -9.91
CA HIS A 150 0.83 6.22 -11.30
C HIS A 150 0.74 4.69 -11.43
N ILE A 151 0.19 4.22 -12.55
CA ILE A 151 0.14 2.80 -12.91
C ILE A 151 1.54 2.35 -13.31
N GLY A 152 2.06 1.36 -12.60
CA GLY A 152 3.34 0.73 -12.90
C GLY A 152 3.42 -0.69 -12.36
N PRO A 153 4.49 -1.44 -12.67
CA PRO A 153 4.74 -2.76 -12.08
C PRO A 153 4.71 -2.70 -10.54
N LYS A 154 4.34 -3.79 -9.86
CA LYS A 154 4.36 -3.88 -8.38
C LYS A 154 5.75 -3.55 -7.82
N SER A 155 6.81 -4.06 -8.45
CA SER A 155 8.20 -3.86 -8.04
C SER A 155 8.68 -2.41 -8.11
N ALA A 156 8.04 -1.57 -8.93
CA ALA A 156 8.45 -0.19 -9.14
C ALA A 156 8.03 0.70 -7.96
N GLU A 157 8.93 1.59 -7.53
CA GLU A 157 8.58 2.63 -6.55
C GLU A 157 7.63 3.65 -7.18
N LYS A 158 6.52 3.93 -6.49
CA LYS A 158 5.48 4.85 -6.94
C LYS A 158 5.33 5.97 -5.95
N ARG A 159 5.33 7.20 -6.45
CA ARG A 159 5.20 8.39 -5.61
C ARG A 159 3.96 9.18 -5.98
N TRP A 160 3.34 9.77 -4.96
CA TRP A 160 2.24 10.71 -5.06
C TRP A 160 2.44 11.79 -3.99
N GLY A 161 2.01 13.02 -4.23
CA GLY A 161 2.09 14.05 -3.20
C GLY A 161 1.05 15.13 -3.38
N LEU A 162 0.73 15.76 -2.26
CA LEU A 162 -0.32 16.76 -2.15
C LEU A 162 0.07 17.79 -1.09
N LYS A 163 -0.45 19.01 -1.26
CA LYS A 163 -0.40 20.05 -0.24
C LYS A 163 -1.69 20.03 0.57
N LEU A 164 -1.56 19.79 1.86
CA LEU A 164 -2.66 19.75 2.82
C LEU A 164 -2.53 20.86 3.84
N ALA A 165 -3.66 21.24 4.45
CA ALA A 165 -3.64 22.12 5.60
C ALA A 165 -2.94 21.42 6.79
N PRO A 166 -2.25 22.15 7.68
CA PRO A 166 -1.73 21.55 8.90
C PRO A 166 -2.87 21.00 9.76
N GLY A 167 -2.74 19.77 10.26
CA GLY A 167 -3.83 19.09 10.95
C GLY A 167 -3.59 17.60 11.14
N ASN A 168 -4.57 16.92 11.70
CA ASN A 168 -4.60 15.47 11.80
C ASN A 168 -5.67 14.94 10.85
N HIS A 169 -5.25 14.18 9.84
CA HIS A 169 -6.14 13.70 8.79
C HIS A 169 -6.27 12.18 8.84
N LEU A 170 -7.47 11.66 8.58
CA LEU A 170 -7.70 10.22 8.49
C LEU A 170 -7.32 9.75 7.08
N PHE A 171 -6.28 8.91 6.99
CA PHE A 171 -5.84 8.33 5.73
C PHE A 171 -6.36 6.91 5.57
N ARG A 172 -6.83 6.61 4.36
CA ARG A 172 -7.09 5.25 3.88
C ARG A 172 -6.38 5.05 2.55
N PHE A 173 -5.72 3.91 2.42
CA PHE A 173 -5.03 3.51 1.19
C PHE A 173 -5.68 2.26 0.65
N GLU A 174 -5.96 2.24 -0.64
CA GLU A 174 -6.44 1.05 -1.33
C GLU A 174 -5.45 0.68 -2.43
N GLN A 175 -4.87 -0.50 -2.31
CA GLN A 175 -4.04 -1.08 -3.34
C GLN A 175 -4.92 -1.80 -4.37
N TRP A 176 -4.70 -1.48 -5.64
CA TRP A 176 -5.40 -2.06 -6.77
C TRP A 176 -4.38 -2.75 -7.68
N VAL A 177 -4.71 -3.96 -8.11
CA VAL A 177 -3.90 -4.76 -9.03
C VAL A 177 -4.66 -5.03 -10.31
N PHE A 178 -3.93 -5.06 -11.41
CA PHE A 178 -4.49 -5.39 -12.70
C PHE A 178 -4.50 -6.90 -12.90
N LEU A 179 -5.70 -7.46 -13.08
CA LEU A 179 -5.92 -8.88 -13.34
C LEU A 179 -6.29 -9.08 -14.82
N PRO A 180 -5.54 -9.91 -15.57
CA PRO A 180 -5.93 -10.30 -16.92
C PRO A 180 -7.32 -10.99 -16.94
N PRO A 181 -8.14 -10.78 -17.98
CA PRO A 181 -7.79 -10.10 -19.22
C PRO A 181 -7.71 -8.56 -19.10
N LEU A 182 -8.59 -7.87 -18.37
CA LEU A 182 -8.62 -6.40 -18.34
C LEU A 182 -9.34 -5.80 -17.12
N SER A 183 -9.24 -6.42 -15.94
CA SER A 183 -9.97 -5.94 -14.75
C SER A 183 -9.04 -5.43 -13.67
N TRP A 184 -9.29 -4.21 -13.22
CA TRP A 184 -8.73 -3.71 -11.97
C TRP A 184 -9.52 -4.26 -10.79
N ALA A 185 -8.80 -4.83 -9.81
CA ALA A 185 -9.40 -5.31 -8.58
C ALA A 185 -8.65 -4.75 -7.37
N PRO A 186 -9.36 -4.36 -6.29
CA PRO A 186 -8.70 -4.05 -5.05
C PRO A 186 -8.08 -5.33 -4.47
N LEU A 187 -6.95 -5.21 -3.78
CA LEU A 187 -6.48 -6.29 -2.91
C LEU A 187 -7.56 -6.65 -1.88
N GLY A 188 -7.57 -7.90 -1.44
CA GLY A 188 -8.48 -8.38 -0.39
C GLY A 188 -8.39 -7.53 0.87
N ALA A 189 -9.51 -7.39 1.59
CA ALA A 189 -9.63 -6.47 2.72
C ALA A 189 -8.54 -6.68 3.80
N ASP A 190 -8.11 -7.92 4.04
CA ASP A 190 -7.07 -8.25 5.02
C ASP A 190 -5.68 -7.72 4.63
N TRP A 191 -5.47 -7.41 3.35
CA TRP A 191 -4.17 -6.97 2.81
C TRP A 191 -4.12 -5.46 2.67
N GLN A 192 -5.28 -4.80 2.71
CA GLN A 192 -5.35 -3.35 2.66
C GLN A 192 -4.76 -2.75 3.93
N PRO A 193 -3.96 -1.67 3.82
CA PRO A 193 -3.52 -0.92 4.97
C PRO A 193 -4.70 -0.43 5.80
N ARG A 194 -4.63 -0.64 7.12
CA ARG A 194 -5.64 -0.10 8.02
C ARG A 194 -5.63 1.42 7.98
N GLU A 195 -6.81 2.02 8.08
CA GLU A 195 -6.97 3.45 8.18
C GLU A 195 -6.21 4.00 9.40
N ARG A 196 -5.55 5.15 9.23
CA ARG A 196 -4.77 5.79 10.29
C ARG A 196 -4.84 7.30 10.23
N PHE A 197 -4.87 7.91 11.41
CA PHE A 197 -4.66 9.34 11.54
C PHE A 197 -3.18 9.69 11.36
N ILE A 198 -2.90 10.65 10.47
CA ILE A 198 -1.55 11.15 10.21
C ILE A 198 -1.55 12.66 10.40
N ARG A 199 -0.61 13.14 11.22
CA ARG A 199 -0.43 14.55 11.50
C ARG A 199 0.45 15.19 10.43
N VAL A 200 -0.11 16.17 9.73
CA VAL A 200 0.57 17.01 8.75
C VAL A 200 0.94 18.35 9.40
N GLU A 201 2.18 18.76 9.24
CA GLU A 201 2.70 20.03 9.77
C GLU A 201 2.95 21.01 8.61
N GLY A 202 2.84 22.31 8.87
CA GLY A 202 3.05 23.34 7.84
C GLY A 202 4.53 23.62 7.54
N ALA A 203 5.43 23.31 8.49
CA ALA A 203 6.85 23.64 8.42
C ALA A 203 7.75 22.47 8.01
N SER A 204 7.19 21.27 7.84
CA SER A 204 7.91 20.07 7.44
C SER A 204 7.13 19.28 6.40
N ARG A 205 7.83 18.49 5.60
CA ARG A 205 7.25 17.52 4.69
C ARG A 205 7.03 16.21 5.44
N THR A 206 5.79 15.74 5.47
CA THR A 206 5.43 14.42 5.99
C THR A 206 5.58 13.40 4.86
N VAL A 207 6.46 12.42 5.05
CA VAL A 207 6.68 11.33 4.07
C VAL A 207 6.09 10.04 4.63
N ILE A 208 5.18 9.44 3.87
CA ILE A 208 4.56 8.15 4.17
C ILE A 208 5.20 7.11 3.27
N SER A 209 5.88 6.16 3.87
CA SER A 209 6.44 4.99 3.18
C SER A 209 5.52 3.80 3.41
N LEU A 210 4.83 3.38 2.35
CA LEU A 210 3.96 2.22 2.34
C LEU A 210 4.66 1.08 1.58
N ARG A 211 4.93 -0.02 2.27
CA ARG A 211 5.60 -1.19 1.69
C ARG A 211 4.74 -2.42 1.79
N PHE A 212 4.46 -3.06 0.66
CA PHE A 212 3.79 -4.36 0.60
C PHE A 212 4.82 -5.49 0.49
N PHE A 213 4.49 -6.65 1.03
CA PHE A 213 5.30 -7.86 0.98
C PHE A 213 4.39 -9.01 0.52
N ASP A 214 4.53 -9.43 -0.74
CA ASP A 214 3.59 -10.35 -1.39
C ASP A 214 3.60 -11.74 -0.72
N GLY A 215 4.80 -12.31 -0.49
CA GLY A 215 4.95 -13.64 0.09
C GLY A 215 4.43 -13.78 1.52
N ASP A 216 4.52 -12.73 2.34
CA ASP A 216 4.07 -12.72 3.74
C ASP A 216 2.65 -12.13 3.90
N ARG A 217 2.04 -11.65 2.81
CA ARG A 217 0.71 -11.01 2.80
C ARG A 217 0.58 -9.92 3.87
N ARG A 218 1.63 -9.12 4.03
CA ARG A 218 1.71 -8.05 5.03
C ARG A 218 2.09 -6.74 4.39
N HIS A 219 1.77 -5.66 5.08
CA HIS A 219 2.20 -4.31 4.73
C HIS A 219 2.88 -3.63 5.92
N SER A 220 3.75 -2.69 5.63
CA SER A 220 4.35 -1.77 6.59
C SER A 220 4.03 -0.35 6.18
N LEU A 221 3.51 0.45 7.11
CA LEU A 221 3.27 1.87 6.91
C LEU A 221 4.11 2.63 7.92
N GLN A 222 5.04 3.44 7.42
CA GLN A 222 5.91 4.29 8.22
C GLN A 222 5.72 5.75 7.83
N SER A 223 5.71 6.63 8.82
CA SER A 223 5.68 8.07 8.59
C SER A 223 6.96 8.69 9.12
N SER A 224 7.68 9.43 8.27
CA SER A 224 8.81 10.26 8.64
C SER A 224 8.51 11.73 8.36
N ARG A 225 9.37 12.60 8.90
CA ARG A 225 9.30 14.04 8.69
C ARG A 225 10.63 14.52 8.15
N GLU A 226 10.56 15.30 7.10
CA GLU A 226 11.72 15.90 6.45
C GLU A 226 11.58 17.43 6.50
N PRO A 227 12.67 18.17 6.76
CA PRO A 227 12.66 19.62 6.55
C PRO A 227 12.48 19.92 5.06
N PHE A 228 11.84 21.06 4.75
CA PHE A 228 11.74 21.56 3.38
C PHE A 228 13.09 22.04 2.83
#